data_AF-A0A011QSP5-F1
#
_entry.id   AF-A0A011QSP5-F1
#
_cell.length_a   1.000
_cell.length_b   1.000
_cell.length_c   1.000
_cell.angle_alpha   90.00
_cell.angle_beta   90.00
_cell.angle_gamma   90.00
#
_symmetry.space_group_name_H-M   'P 1'
#
loop_
_entity.id
_entity.type
_entity.pdbx_description
1 polymer ?
#
loop_
_entity_poly.entity_id
_entity_poly.type
_entity_poly.pdbx_seq_one_letter_code
_entity_poly.pdbx_strand_id
1 'polypeptide(L)'
;MAVTIHPSAIVDDGAQIGDGSRVWHFAHICAGARIGQGCSFGQNVFVGNDVTIGNNVKVQNNVSIYDAVHLEDDVFCGPSMVFTNVYNPRSAVMRKDEYRPTVIRKGATLGANSTIVCGVTVGEYAFVAAGAVINRDVKPYALMAGVPARQIGWTSNRLDEQPRRAPGAATGWRRRGRLPGHRNPLSPHRWSRLGRMKVAVIGGGINGIMTAWELARRGCGVDLFEKDRLMSATSRASTKMLHGGLRYLEHGHFGLVREALRERSWWLAQAPELTRPLEILLPIHSGQGRPRWQVAAGIGLYDLLATGTGFRKGRWYTGNEVRDRLPMLESHGLRGAYSYWDGQMDDYRLGLWAAGQAATAGVHIHEGSPVRQVEPESGAIALDGGRISFDRVVNVAGPWAGELIAGSAVASRYRLDLVRGSHLLLKGSIACGCILQVPRERRILFVLPYQGDILLGTTEVRQQNPDRPVPEQSEIDYLLATYNRFFADHRTAADIVDTFAGVRPIVASNDDISAASRDSVIERRQRLVNVFGGKWTTSRSLAIAVADITLQ
;
A
#
# COMPACT_ATOMS: atom_id res chain seq x y z
N MET A 1 -4.51 -41.54 -14.22
CA MET A 1 -5.11 -41.38 -12.87
C MET A 1 -6.57 -41.02 -13.08
N ALA A 2 -7.51 -41.56 -12.29
CA ALA A 2 -8.92 -41.22 -12.44
C ALA A 2 -9.20 -39.75 -12.07
N VAL A 3 -10.34 -39.21 -12.54
CA VAL A 3 -10.83 -37.89 -12.16
C VAL A 3 -11.09 -37.86 -10.64
N THR A 4 -10.68 -36.78 -9.98
CA THR A 4 -10.94 -36.57 -8.55
C THR A 4 -11.97 -35.47 -8.36
N ILE A 5 -13.13 -35.80 -7.81
CA ILE A 5 -14.23 -34.86 -7.55
C ILE A 5 -14.40 -34.73 -6.04
N HIS A 6 -14.30 -33.50 -5.52
CA HIS A 6 -14.54 -33.25 -4.11
C HIS A 6 -16.02 -33.46 -3.76
N PRO A 7 -16.38 -34.02 -2.58
CA PRO A 7 -17.77 -34.30 -2.21
C PRO A 7 -18.73 -33.10 -2.22
N SER A 8 -18.19 -31.88 -2.13
CA SER A 8 -18.98 -30.64 -2.19
C SER A 8 -19.01 -29.97 -3.56
N ALA A 9 -18.40 -30.59 -4.58
CA ALA A 9 -18.52 -30.15 -5.96
C ALA A 9 -19.78 -30.77 -6.59
N ILE A 10 -20.37 -30.06 -7.53
CA ILE A 10 -21.51 -30.51 -8.33
C ILE A 10 -20.99 -30.75 -9.74
N VAL A 11 -21.15 -31.97 -10.24
CA VAL A 11 -20.85 -32.30 -11.64
C VAL A 11 -22.13 -32.90 -12.19
N ASP A 12 -22.76 -32.21 -13.14
CA ASP A 12 -24.02 -32.65 -13.71
C ASP A 12 -23.81 -33.86 -14.62
N ASP A 13 -24.81 -34.74 -14.67
CA ASP A 13 -24.79 -35.93 -15.53
C ASP A 13 -24.64 -35.53 -17.01
N GLY A 14 -23.58 -36.05 -17.66
CA GLY A 14 -23.23 -35.75 -19.04
C GLY A 14 -21.92 -34.98 -19.21
N ALA A 15 -21.42 -34.34 -18.14
CA ALA A 15 -20.15 -33.61 -18.19
C ALA A 15 -18.98 -34.53 -18.54
N GLN A 16 -18.15 -34.13 -19.50
CA GLN A 16 -16.99 -34.91 -19.94
C GLN A 16 -15.73 -34.34 -19.30
N ILE A 17 -15.08 -35.12 -18.43
CA ILE A 17 -13.88 -34.72 -17.71
C ILE A 17 -12.78 -35.76 -17.95
N GLY A 18 -11.69 -35.33 -18.59
CA GLY A 18 -10.55 -36.20 -18.88
C GLY A 18 -9.75 -36.61 -17.65
N ASP A 19 -9.06 -37.75 -17.76
CA ASP A 19 -8.24 -38.35 -16.71
C ASP A 19 -7.25 -37.39 -16.04
N GLY A 20 -7.01 -37.61 -14.75
CA GLY A 20 -6.08 -36.84 -13.93
C GLY A 20 -6.59 -35.46 -13.53
N SER A 21 -7.78 -35.07 -14.00
CA SER A 21 -8.40 -33.80 -13.64
C SER A 21 -8.96 -33.79 -12.22
N ARG A 22 -9.00 -32.60 -11.61
CA ARG A 22 -9.42 -32.39 -10.22
C ARG A 22 -10.46 -31.28 -10.12
N VAL A 23 -11.58 -31.58 -9.49
CA VAL A 23 -12.69 -30.65 -9.23
C VAL A 23 -12.76 -30.41 -7.73
N TRP A 24 -12.44 -29.20 -7.28
CA TRP A 24 -12.37 -28.84 -5.86
C TRP A 24 -13.71 -28.29 -5.34
N HIS A 25 -13.75 -27.96 -4.04
CA HIS A 25 -14.96 -27.62 -3.27
C HIS A 25 -15.88 -26.62 -3.97
N PHE A 26 -17.18 -26.89 -3.95
CA PHE A 26 -18.22 -25.96 -4.41
C PHE A 26 -18.09 -25.55 -5.88
N ALA A 27 -17.27 -26.24 -6.68
CA ALA A 27 -17.26 -26.05 -8.11
C ALA A 27 -18.51 -26.69 -8.72
N HIS A 28 -19.03 -26.10 -9.79
CA HIS A 28 -20.15 -26.64 -10.57
C HIS A 28 -19.73 -26.78 -12.03
N ILE A 29 -19.73 -28.02 -12.52
CA ILE A 29 -19.47 -28.34 -13.92
C ILE A 29 -20.77 -28.81 -14.55
N CYS A 30 -21.26 -28.06 -15.53
CA CYS A 30 -22.52 -28.38 -16.21
C CYS A 30 -22.37 -29.54 -17.21
N ALA A 31 -23.50 -30.18 -17.52
CA ALA A 31 -23.58 -31.41 -18.31
C ALA A 31 -22.95 -31.29 -19.71
N GLY A 32 -23.01 -30.12 -20.34
CA GLY A 32 -22.44 -29.92 -21.68
C GLY A 32 -20.92 -29.71 -21.74
N ALA A 33 -20.26 -29.48 -20.59
CA ALA A 33 -18.86 -29.13 -20.52
C ALA A 33 -17.95 -30.24 -21.06
N ARG A 34 -16.97 -29.88 -21.91
CA ARG A 34 -15.96 -30.79 -22.46
C ARG A 34 -14.57 -30.40 -21.96
N ILE A 35 -14.02 -31.18 -21.04
CA ILE A 35 -12.77 -30.90 -20.32
C ILE A 35 -11.74 -31.98 -20.61
N GLY A 36 -10.54 -31.57 -21.03
CA GLY A 36 -9.40 -32.44 -21.28
C GLY A 36 -8.76 -33.04 -20.02
N GLN A 37 -7.58 -33.63 -20.18
CA GLN A 37 -6.86 -34.34 -19.13
C GLN A 37 -6.03 -33.41 -18.23
N GLY A 38 -5.81 -33.82 -16.99
CA GLY A 38 -4.89 -33.15 -16.07
C GLY A 38 -5.30 -31.73 -15.66
N CYS A 39 -6.57 -31.36 -15.79
CA CYS A 39 -7.06 -30.03 -15.44
C CYS A 39 -7.28 -29.87 -13.94
N SER A 40 -7.26 -28.65 -13.43
CA SER A 40 -7.62 -28.38 -12.03
C SER A 40 -8.57 -27.20 -11.93
N PHE A 41 -9.72 -27.43 -11.28
CA PHE A 41 -10.76 -26.43 -11.04
C PHE A 41 -10.84 -26.14 -9.55
N GLY A 42 -10.40 -24.95 -9.16
CA GLY A 42 -10.37 -24.47 -7.79
C GLY A 42 -11.74 -24.34 -7.16
N GLN A 43 -11.77 -23.83 -5.93
CA GLN A 43 -13.01 -23.65 -5.18
C GLN A 43 -13.96 -22.67 -5.90
N ASN A 44 -15.26 -23.00 -5.92
CA ASN A 44 -16.31 -22.12 -6.46
C ASN A 44 -16.07 -21.71 -7.92
N VAL A 45 -15.55 -22.66 -8.72
CA VAL A 45 -15.44 -22.52 -10.17
C VAL A 45 -16.75 -22.97 -10.82
N PHE A 46 -17.25 -22.20 -11.79
CA PHE A 46 -18.42 -22.58 -12.59
C PHE A 46 -17.98 -22.83 -14.04
N VAL A 47 -18.45 -23.92 -14.65
CA VAL A 47 -18.21 -24.26 -16.06
C VAL A 47 -19.54 -24.49 -16.75
N GLY A 48 -19.85 -23.67 -17.75
CA GLY A 48 -21.09 -23.71 -18.53
C GLY A 48 -21.22 -24.93 -19.45
N ASN A 49 -22.37 -25.04 -20.11
CA ASN A 49 -22.69 -26.14 -21.02
C ASN A 49 -21.99 -26.02 -22.37
N ASP A 50 -21.80 -24.80 -22.87
CA ASP A 50 -21.08 -24.55 -24.12
C ASP A 50 -19.64 -24.08 -23.83
N VAL A 51 -18.84 -24.97 -23.26
CA VAL A 51 -17.45 -24.71 -22.89
C VAL A 51 -16.57 -25.89 -23.31
N THR A 52 -15.44 -25.58 -23.93
CA THR A 52 -14.38 -26.54 -24.23
C THR A 52 -13.09 -26.13 -23.54
N ILE A 53 -12.47 -27.05 -22.80
CA ILE A 53 -11.22 -26.84 -22.07
C ILE A 53 -10.24 -27.92 -22.51
N GLY A 54 -9.05 -27.51 -22.96
CA GLY A 54 -7.95 -28.40 -23.34
C GLY A 54 -7.34 -29.15 -22.16
N ASN A 55 -6.11 -29.62 -22.33
CA ASN A 55 -5.36 -30.38 -21.34
C ASN A 55 -4.52 -29.47 -20.44
N ASN A 56 -4.25 -29.92 -19.21
CA ASN A 56 -3.37 -29.23 -18.25
C ASN A 56 -3.80 -27.78 -17.93
N VAL A 57 -5.10 -27.48 -18.07
CA VAL A 57 -5.63 -26.15 -17.76
C VAL A 57 -5.83 -26.01 -16.25
N LYS A 58 -5.41 -24.86 -15.72
CA LYS A 58 -5.52 -24.54 -14.29
C LYS A 58 -6.45 -23.36 -14.10
N VAL A 59 -7.63 -23.63 -13.55
CA VAL A 59 -8.65 -22.64 -13.23
C VAL A 59 -8.65 -22.45 -11.72
N GLN A 60 -8.19 -21.29 -11.26
CA GLN A 60 -8.12 -20.96 -9.85
C GLN A 60 -9.50 -20.57 -9.28
N ASN A 61 -9.57 -20.36 -7.98
CA ASN A 61 -10.82 -20.15 -7.25
C ASN A 61 -11.65 -18.96 -7.79
N ASN A 62 -12.98 -19.10 -7.71
CA ASN A 62 -13.98 -18.08 -8.07
C ASN A 62 -13.97 -17.62 -9.53
N VAL A 63 -13.62 -18.51 -10.46
CA VAL A 63 -13.67 -18.23 -11.90
C VAL A 63 -14.92 -18.88 -12.48
N SER A 64 -15.72 -18.10 -13.20
CA SER A 64 -16.85 -18.61 -13.97
C SER A 64 -16.51 -18.60 -15.45
N ILE A 65 -16.48 -19.78 -16.05
CA ILE A 65 -16.30 -20.00 -17.48
C ILE A 65 -17.70 -20.18 -18.06
N TYR A 66 -18.27 -19.09 -18.55
CA TYR A 66 -19.61 -19.08 -19.11
C TYR A 66 -19.65 -19.71 -20.50
N ASP A 67 -20.86 -20.02 -20.97
CA ASP A 67 -21.11 -20.47 -22.34
C ASP A 67 -20.43 -19.57 -23.39
N ALA A 68 -19.96 -20.19 -24.47
CA ALA A 68 -19.15 -19.60 -25.54
C ALA A 68 -17.72 -19.19 -25.15
N VAL A 69 -17.18 -19.72 -24.04
CA VAL A 69 -15.76 -19.55 -23.68
C VAL A 69 -15.00 -20.85 -23.92
N HIS A 70 -13.91 -20.76 -24.69
CA HIS A 70 -13.09 -21.90 -25.08
C HIS A 70 -11.63 -21.68 -24.65
N LEU A 71 -11.08 -22.63 -23.89
CA LEU A 71 -9.71 -22.61 -23.39
C LEU A 71 -8.92 -23.75 -24.05
N GLU A 72 -7.78 -23.44 -24.67
CA GLU A 72 -6.86 -24.44 -25.20
C GLU A 72 -5.94 -25.01 -24.10
N ASP A 73 -5.01 -25.90 -24.49
CA ASP A 73 -4.07 -26.54 -23.58
C ASP A 73 -3.23 -25.53 -22.77
N ASP A 74 -2.78 -25.94 -21.57
CA ASP A 74 -1.81 -25.20 -20.75
C ASP A 74 -2.26 -23.78 -20.31
N VAL A 75 -3.53 -23.43 -20.50
CA VAL A 75 -4.08 -22.14 -20.06
C VAL A 75 -4.10 -22.04 -18.54
N PHE A 76 -3.71 -20.88 -18.02
CA PHE A 76 -3.83 -20.55 -16.60
C PHE A 76 -4.84 -19.42 -16.39
N CYS A 77 -5.92 -19.70 -15.67
CA CYS A 77 -6.86 -18.70 -15.19
C CYS A 77 -6.57 -18.40 -13.72
N GLY A 78 -6.01 -17.22 -13.44
CA GLY A 78 -5.72 -16.74 -12.10
C GLY A 78 -6.98 -16.54 -11.25
N PRO A 79 -6.83 -16.47 -9.91
CA PRO A 79 -7.97 -16.43 -9.01
C PRO A 79 -8.85 -15.22 -9.27
N SER A 80 -10.16 -15.46 -9.29
CA SER A 80 -11.20 -14.43 -9.49
C SER A 80 -11.05 -13.61 -10.78
N MET A 81 -10.36 -14.13 -11.80
CA MET A 81 -10.46 -13.57 -13.14
C MET A 81 -11.85 -13.81 -13.72
N VAL A 82 -12.30 -12.91 -14.59
CA VAL A 82 -13.69 -12.86 -15.06
C VAL A 82 -13.75 -13.01 -16.57
N PHE A 83 -14.57 -13.95 -17.04
CA PHE A 83 -15.08 -13.94 -18.40
C PHE A 83 -16.44 -13.22 -18.42
N THR A 84 -16.70 -12.45 -19.47
CA THR A 84 -18.07 -12.09 -19.82
C THR A 84 -18.48 -12.90 -21.04
N ASN A 85 -19.78 -13.10 -21.25
CA ASN A 85 -20.34 -13.74 -22.44
C ASN A 85 -21.30 -12.81 -23.21
N VAL A 86 -21.88 -11.81 -22.54
CA VAL A 86 -22.71 -10.75 -23.13
C VAL A 86 -21.98 -9.41 -23.06
N TYR A 87 -21.95 -8.66 -24.17
CA TYR A 87 -21.19 -7.40 -24.25
C TYR A 87 -21.88 -6.23 -23.52
N ASN A 88 -23.21 -6.17 -23.54
CA ASN A 88 -24.00 -5.05 -23.02
C ASN A 88 -25.22 -5.53 -22.19
N PRO A 89 -25.01 -6.29 -21.10
CA PRO A 89 -26.11 -6.90 -20.35
C PRO A 89 -27.05 -5.85 -19.74
N ARG A 90 -28.36 -6.12 -19.77
CA ARG A 90 -29.40 -5.35 -19.09
C ARG A 90 -30.41 -6.33 -18.49
N SER A 91 -30.77 -6.19 -17.22
CA SER A 91 -31.70 -7.12 -16.56
C SER A 91 -33.07 -7.20 -17.24
N ALA A 92 -33.56 -6.08 -17.81
CA ALA A 92 -34.83 -6.02 -18.53
C ALA A 92 -34.78 -6.63 -19.94
N VAL A 93 -33.60 -6.98 -20.46
CA VAL A 93 -33.42 -7.46 -21.83
C VAL A 93 -32.69 -8.80 -21.81
N MET A 94 -33.41 -9.87 -22.14
CA MET A 94 -32.82 -11.19 -22.27
C MET A 94 -32.02 -11.27 -23.57
N ARG A 95 -30.72 -11.55 -23.48
CA ARG A 95 -29.78 -11.63 -24.61
C ARG A 95 -29.00 -12.95 -24.61
N LYS A 96 -29.69 -14.04 -24.25
CA LYS A 96 -29.06 -15.38 -24.16
C LYS A 96 -28.59 -15.90 -25.52
N ASP A 97 -29.19 -15.40 -26.61
CA ASP A 97 -28.83 -15.77 -27.99
C ASP A 97 -27.69 -14.92 -28.59
N GLU A 98 -27.15 -13.95 -27.84
CA GLU A 98 -26.12 -13.01 -28.31
C GLU A 98 -24.75 -13.25 -27.66
N TYR A 99 -24.48 -14.48 -27.18
CA TYR A 99 -23.18 -14.81 -26.59
C TYR A 99 -22.07 -14.69 -27.63
N ARG A 100 -21.01 -13.95 -27.29
CA ARG A 100 -19.88 -13.75 -28.19
C ARG A 100 -18.74 -14.71 -27.84
N PRO A 101 -18.26 -15.51 -28.80
CA PRO A 101 -17.25 -16.52 -28.53
C PRO A 101 -15.94 -15.88 -28.07
N THR A 102 -15.37 -16.43 -27.00
CA THR A 102 -14.08 -16.00 -26.45
C THR A 102 -13.12 -17.16 -26.47
N VAL A 103 -11.96 -16.97 -27.09
CA VAL A 103 -10.97 -18.04 -27.25
C VAL A 103 -9.69 -17.66 -26.52
N ILE A 104 -9.25 -18.50 -25.60
CA ILE A 104 -7.97 -18.36 -24.91
C ILE A 104 -7.04 -19.44 -25.44
N ARG A 105 -6.03 -19.02 -26.19
CA ARG A 105 -5.13 -19.95 -26.87
C ARG A 105 -4.09 -20.55 -25.94
N LYS A 106 -3.43 -21.58 -26.45
CA LYS A 106 -2.51 -22.44 -25.73
C LYS A 106 -1.50 -21.65 -24.89
N GLY A 107 -1.34 -22.05 -23.62
CA GLY A 107 -0.33 -21.50 -22.70
C GLY A 107 -0.58 -20.06 -22.25
N ALA A 108 -1.68 -19.42 -22.65
CA ALA A 108 -1.97 -18.07 -22.21
C ALA A 108 -2.23 -18.01 -20.69
N THR A 109 -1.70 -16.96 -20.05
CA THR A 109 -1.86 -16.71 -18.61
C THR A 109 -2.76 -15.51 -18.40
N LEU A 110 -3.83 -15.72 -17.65
CA LEU A 110 -4.79 -14.69 -17.27
C LEU A 110 -4.60 -14.36 -15.79
N GLY A 111 -4.02 -13.21 -15.49
CA GLY A 111 -3.67 -12.81 -14.13
C GLY A 111 -4.88 -12.65 -13.22
N ALA A 112 -4.64 -12.74 -11.91
CA ALA A 112 -5.68 -12.61 -10.89
C ALA A 112 -6.54 -11.35 -11.09
N ASN A 113 -7.86 -11.49 -10.93
CA ASN A 113 -8.81 -10.38 -11.05
C ASN A 113 -8.74 -9.63 -12.40
N SER A 114 -8.21 -10.23 -13.47
CA SER A 114 -8.34 -9.69 -14.83
C SER A 114 -9.75 -9.92 -15.39
N THR A 115 -10.16 -9.14 -16.39
CA THR A 115 -11.46 -9.30 -17.07
C THR A 115 -11.24 -9.48 -18.56
N ILE A 116 -11.81 -10.54 -19.12
CA ILE A 116 -11.86 -10.82 -20.56
C ILE A 116 -13.27 -10.50 -21.04
N VAL A 117 -13.39 -9.39 -21.77
CA VAL A 117 -14.67 -9.01 -22.39
C VAL A 117 -14.95 -9.97 -23.55
N CYS A 118 -16.17 -10.48 -23.62
CA CYS A 118 -16.62 -11.46 -24.61
C CYS A 118 -16.30 -11.05 -26.06
N GLY A 119 -16.07 -12.04 -26.93
CA GLY A 119 -15.85 -11.80 -28.36
C GLY A 119 -14.40 -11.49 -28.71
N VAL A 120 -13.44 -11.92 -27.90
CA VAL A 120 -12.01 -11.66 -28.10
C VAL A 120 -11.20 -12.95 -28.09
N THR A 121 -10.08 -12.94 -28.81
CA THR A 121 -9.08 -14.00 -28.78
C THR A 121 -7.85 -13.55 -28.01
N VAL A 122 -7.43 -14.32 -27.00
CA VAL A 122 -6.12 -14.14 -26.35
C VAL A 122 -5.13 -15.11 -26.97
N GLY A 123 -4.11 -14.57 -27.65
CA GLY A 123 -3.12 -15.36 -28.39
C GLY A 123 -2.25 -16.25 -27.51
N GLU A 124 -1.58 -17.22 -28.15
CA GLU A 124 -0.76 -18.24 -27.50
C GLU A 124 0.31 -17.63 -26.61
N TYR A 125 0.49 -18.19 -25.41
CA TYR A 125 1.45 -17.74 -24.40
C TYR A 125 1.36 -16.25 -24.07
N ALA A 126 0.28 -15.55 -24.42
CA ALA A 126 0.10 -14.17 -24.00
C ALA A 126 -0.07 -14.10 -22.48
N PHE A 127 0.44 -13.03 -21.87
CA PHE A 127 0.35 -12.81 -20.44
C PHE A 127 -0.51 -11.57 -20.17
N VAL A 128 -1.67 -11.80 -19.58
CA VAL A 128 -2.56 -10.74 -19.11
C VAL A 128 -2.26 -10.46 -17.65
N ALA A 129 -1.78 -9.26 -17.34
CA ALA A 129 -1.45 -8.87 -15.97
C ALA A 129 -2.69 -8.86 -15.06
N ALA A 130 -2.46 -9.03 -13.76
CA ALA A 130 -3.51 -8.95 -12.75
C ALA A 130 -4.28 -7.61 -12.85
N GLY A 131 -5.61 -7.67 -12.70
CA GLY A 131 -6.48 -6.49 -12.78
C GLY A 131 -6.64 -5.88 -14.18
N ALA A 132 -6.07 -6.46 -15.24
CA ALA A 132 -6.17 -5.91 -16.59
C ALA A 132 -7.53 -6.23 -17.25
N VAL A 133 -7.99 -5.37 -18.18
CA VAL A 133 -9.23 -5.59 -18.93
C VAL A 133 -8.93 -5.75 -20.42
N ILE A 134 -9.08 -6.97 -20.94
CA ILE A 134 -8.95 -7.29 -22.36
C ILE A 134 -10.28 -7.00 -23.05
N ASN A 135 -10.28 -6.09 -24.02
CA ASN A 135 -11.46 -5.70 -24.79
C ASN A 135 -11.27 -5.76 -26.32
N ARG A 136 -10.20 -6.41 -26.76
CA ARG A 136 -9.83 -6.65 -28.16
C ARG A 136 -8.87 -7.83 -28.21
N ASP A 137 -8.67 -8.37 -29.40
CA ASP A 137 -7.74 -9.48 -29.60
C ASP A 137 -6.32 -9.15 -29.12
N VAL A 138 -5.67 -10.14 -28.51
CA VAL A 138 -4.32 -10.07 -27.97
C VAL A 138 -3.40 -10.92 -28.84
N LYS A 139 -2.28 -10.33 -29.26
CA LYS A 139 -1.27 -11.04 -30.04
C LYS A 139 -0.63 -12.17 -29.23
N PRO A 140 -0.20 -13.27 -29.86
CA PRO A 140 0.63 -14.29 -29.20
C PRO A 140 1.84 -13.65 -28.51
N TYR A 141 2.23 -14.19 -27.35
CA TYR A 141 3.35 -13.72 -26.53
C TYR A 141 3.24 -12.26 -26.05
N ALA A 142 2.11 -11.57 -26.23
CA ALA A 142 1.98 -10.19 -25.76
C ALA A 142 1.87 -10.13 -24.23
N LEU A 143 2.60 -9.20 -23.61
CA LEU A 143 2.37 -8.81 -22.23
C LEU A 143 1.38 -7.64 -22.19
N MET A 144 0.19 -7.91 -21.65
CA MET A 144 -0.93 -6.96 -21.59
C MET A 144 -1.15 -6.45 -20.17
N ALA A 145 -1.28 -5.14 -19.97
CA ALA A 145 -1.59 -4.56 -18.65
C ALA A 145 -2.47 -3.31 -18.74
N GLY A 146 -3.24 -3.05 -17.68
CA GLY A 146 -4.06 -1.84 -17.53
C GLY A 146 -5.54 -2.01 -17.85
N VAL A 147 -6.29 -0.91 -17.72
CA VAL A 147 -7.75 -0.86 -17.95
C VAL A 147 -8.09 0.39 -18.79
N PRO A 148 -8.42 0.25 -20.09
CA PRO A 148 -8.33 -0.98 -20.89
C PRO A 148 -6.87 -1.42 -21.06
N ALA A 149 -6.65 -2.71 -21.24
CA ALA A 149 -5.32 -3.28 -21.33
C ALA A 149 -4.59 -2.84 -22.60
N ARG A 150 -3.29 -2.59 -22.46
CA ARG A 150 -2.37 -2.29 -23.55
C ARG A 150 -1.24 -3.30 -23.55
N GLN A 151 -0.74 -3.58 -24.75
CA GLN A 151 0.53 -4.27 -24.86
C GLN A 151 1.65 -3.38 -24.32
N ILE A 152 2.32 -3.84 -23.28
CA ILE A 152 3.46 -3.15 -22.63
C ILE A 152 4.79 -3.87 -22.90
N GLY A 153 4.74 -5.06 -23.49
CA GLY A 153 5.91 -5.85 -23.82
C GLY A 153 5.55 -7.18 -24.46
N TRP A 154 6.51 -8.08 -24.40
CA TRP A 154 6.43 -9.46 -24.85
C TRP A 154 6.86 -10.39 -23.71
N THR A 155 6.24 -11.55 -23.64
CA THR A 155 6.61 -12.65 -22.75
C THR A 155 7.20 -13.80 -23.58
N SER A 156 7.80 -14.79 -22.92
CA SER A 156 8.23 -16.03 -23.55
C SER A 156 7.38 -17.20 -23.04
N ASN A 157 7.57 -18.39 -23.63
CA ASN A 157 6.99 -19.65 -23.14
C ASN A 157 7.88 -20.35 -22.08
N ARG A 158 8.97 -19.72 -21.64
CA ARG A 158 9.89 -20.27 -20.63
C ARG A 158 9.59 -19.64 -19.27
N LEU A 159 9.37 -20.49 -18.26
CA LEU A 159 8.95 -20.10 -16.91
C LEU A 159 9.93 -19.12 -16.20
N ASP A 160 11.20 -19.06 -16.63
CA ASP A 160 12.28 -18.31 -15.96
C ASP A 160 12.73 -17.02 -16.69
N GLU A 161 12.15 -16.68 -17.85
CA GLU A 161 12.55 -15.48 -18.59
C GLU A 161 11.66 -14.27 -18.25
N GLN A 162 12.28 -13.17 -17.80
CA GLN A 162 11.57 -11.91 -17.54
C GLN A 162 10.95 -11.32 -18.83
N PRO A 163 9.73 -10.77 -18.78
CA PRO A 163 9.10 -10.17 -19.95
C PRO A 163 9.91 -9.01 -20.52
N ARG A 164 10.13 -8.99 -21.83
CA ARG A 164 10.91 -7.97 -22.54
C ARG A 164 10.00 -6.79 -22.92
N ARG A 165 10.42 -5.55 -22.61
CA ARG A 165 9.67 -4.34 -23.01
C ARG A 165 9.70 -4.17 -24.53
N ALA A 166 8.57 -3.79 -25.12
CA ALA A 166 8.51 -3.46 -26.54
C ALA A 166 9.17 -2.08 -26.79
N PRO A 167 9.97 -1.91 -27.87
CA PRO A 167 10.49 -0.60 -28.23
C PRO A 167 9.35 0.32 -28.72
N GLY A 168 9.25 1.54 -28.17
CA GLY A 168 8.51 2.63 -28.82
C GLY A 168 7.09 2.96 -28.35
N ALA A 169 6.57 2.42 -27.24
CA ALA A 169 5.25 2.83 -26.74
C ALA A 169 5.32 4.08 -25.82
N ALA A 170 5.33 5.27 -26.42
CA ALA A 170 5.13 6.54 -25.73
C ALA A 170 3.73 6.58 -25.07
N THR A 171 3.67 6.85 -23.76
CA THR A 171 2.42 6.79 -22.98
C THR A 171 1.71 8.14 -22.90
N GLY A 172 0.97 8.48 -23.95
CA GLY A 172 -0.11 9.47 -23.88
C GLY A 172 -1.45 8.79 -23.62
N TRP A 173 -1.94 8.73 -22.38
CA TRP A 173 -3.32 8.29 -22.09
C TRP A 173 -4.11 9.28 -21.24
N ARG A 174 -5.11 9.86 -21.92
CA ARG A 174 -6.18 10.71 -21.41
C ARG A 174 -7.28 9.87 -20.75
N ARG A 175 -7.86 10.49 -19.71
CA ARG A 175 -9.28 10.54 -19.29
C ARG A 175 -9.94 9.35 -18.56
N ARG A 176 -10.59 9.74 -17.44
CA ARG A 176 -11.93 9.37 -16.91
C ARG A 176 -12.13 7.86 -16.61
N GLY A 177 -12.47 7.40 -15.42
CA GLY A 177 -13.20 7.99 -14.30
C GLY A 177 -14.47 7.20 -14.03
N ARG A 178 -14.41 6.14 -13.20
CA ARG A 178 -15.36 5.73 -12.13
C ARG A 178 -14.93 4.37 -11.54
N LEU A 179 -14.96 4.29 -10.21
CA LEU A 179 -14.54 3.20 -9.35
C LEU A 179 -15.62 2.09 -9.24
N PRO A 180 -15.26 0.84 -8.89
CA PRO A 180 -16.16 -0.06 -8.19
C PRO A 180 -15.79 -0.18 -6.71
N GLY A 181 -16.82 -0.49 -5.92
CA GLY A 181 -16.80 -0.62 -4.47
C GLY A 181 -16.30 -1.99 -3.98
N HIS A 182 -16.18 -2.03 -2.65
CA HIS A 182 -15.82 -3.12 -1.76
C HIS A 182 -16.34 -4.54 -2.11
N ARG A 183 -15.53 -5.56 -1.79
CA ARG A 183 -15.82 -6.69 -0.86
C ARG A 183 -14.56 -7.55 -0.69
N ASN A 184 -14.01 -7.61 0.52
CA ASN A 184 -14.19 -8.61 1.59
C ASN A 184 -13.23 -9.81 1.45
N PRO A 185 -12.40 -10.16 2.46
CA PRO A 185 -11.39 -11.21 2.36
C PRO A 185 -11.94 -12.62 2.60
N LEU A 186 -11.16 -13.58 2.10
CA LEU A 186 -11.36 -15.02 2.09
C LEU A 186 -11.67 -15.64 3.48
N SER A 187 -12.43 -16.73 3.45
CA SER A 187 -12.83 -17.56 4.59
C SER A 187 -11.66 -18.33 5.24
N PRO A 188 -11.72 -18.60 6.56
CA PRO A 188 -10.62 -19.20 7.31
C PRO A 188 -10.77 -20.73 7.50
N HIS A 189 -10.79 -21.55 6.44
CA HIS A 189 -10.86 -23.01 6.63
C HIS A 189 -10.06 -23.81 5.59
N ARG A 190 -8.72 -23.79 5.70
CA ARG A 190 -7.85 -24.90 5.22
C ARG A 190 -6.42 -24.84 5.79
N TRP A 191 -6.28 -24.80 7.12
CA TRP A 191 -4.99 -24.94 7.81
C TRP A 191 -5.13 -25.85 9.02
N SER A 192 -5.60 -27.09 8.82
CA SER A 192 -5.82 -28.03 9.91
C SER A 192 -5.07 -29.37 9.78
N ARG A 193 -3.91 -29.40 9.10
CA ARG A 193 -2.95 -30.53 9.21
C ARG A 193 -1.44 -30.17 9.12
N LEU A 194 -1.06 -28.90 9.07
CA LEU A 194 0.33 -28.45 9.20
C LEU A 194 0.35 -27.30 10.22
N GLY A 195 1.30 -27.31 11.16
CA GLY A 195 1.40 -26.30 12.22
C GLY A 195 1.40 -24.88 11.66
N ARG A 196 0.74 -23.95 12.36
CA ARG A 196 0.70 -22.52 12.05
C ARG A 196 2.14 -21.99 12.06
N MET A 197 2.65 -21.44 10.94
CA MET A 197 4.01 -20.85 10.88
C MET A 197 4.15 -19.81 11.99
N LYS A 198 5.16 -19.96 12.85
CA LYS A 198 5.42 -19.05 13.97
C LYS A 198 6.36 -17.93 13.53
N VAL A 199 5.92 -16.69 13.69
CA VAL A 199 6.64 -15.50 13.27
C VAL A 199 6.80 -14.55 14.45
N ALA A 200 8.04 -14.18 14.76
CA ALA A 200 8.31 -13.07 15.67
C ALA A 200 8.32 -11.76 14.88
N VAL A 201 7.64 -10.72 15.38
CA VAL A 201 7.72 -9.36 14.86
C VAL A 201 8.34 -8.47 15.94
N ILE A 202 9.47 -7.84 15.64
CA ILE A 202 10.21 -7.01 16.60
C ILE A 202 9.94 -5.54 16.30
N GLY A 203 9.35 -4.85 17.27
CA GLY A 203 8.98 -3.43 17.21
C GLY A 203 7.47 -3.22 17.22
N GLY A 204 6.95 -2.57 18.24
CA GLY A 204 5.54 -2.21 18.44
C GLY A 204 5.17 -0.81 17.94
N GLY A 205 5.92 -0.28 16.98
CA GLY A 205 5.52 0.90 16.22
C GLY A 205 4.47 0.55 15.14
N ILE A 206 4.00 1.55 14.41
CA ILE A 206 2.91 1.37 13.42
C ILE A 206 3.25 0.33 12.34
N ASN A 207 4.49 0.33 11.83
CA ASN A 207 4.90 -0.62 10.80
C ASN A 207 4.93 -2.06 11.34
N GLY A 208 5.33 -2.26 12.59
CA GLY A 208 5.35 -3.59 13.21
C GLY A 208 3.96 -4.09 13.56
N ILE A 209 3.10 -3.24 14.11
CA ILE A 209 1.68 -3.55 14.37
C ILE A 209 0.98 -3.95 13.06
N MET A 210 1.11 -3.15 12.01
CA MET A 210 0.47 -3.45 10.72
C MET A 210 1.03 -4.73 10.09
N THR A 211 2.33 -4.98 10.22
CA THR A 211 2.97 -6.21 9.73
C THR A 211 2.47 -7.44 10.47
N ALA A 212 2.42 -7.38 11.80
CA ALA A 212 1.90 -8.46 12.62
C ALA A 212 0.43 -8.74 12.31
N TRP A 213 -0.37 -7.68 12.17
CA TRP A 213 -1.78 -7.80 11.78
C TRP A 213 -1.94 -8.49 10.42
N GLU A 214 -1.19 -8.08 9.41
CA GLU A 214 -1.24 -8.67 8.07
C GLU A 214 -0.80 -10.15 8.07
N LEU A 215 0.28 -10.49 8.78
CA LEU A 215 0.75 -11.88 8.93
C LEU A 215 -0.29 -12.76 9.63
N ALA A 216 -0.93 -12.26 10.68
CA ALA A 216 -1.98 -12.99 11.39
C ALA A 216 -3.22 -13.22 10.50
N ARG A 217 -3.62 -12.22 9.70
CA ARG A 217 -4.69 -12.36 8.70
C ARG A 217 -4.39 -13.40 7.63
N ARG A 218 -3.10 -13.65 7.37
CA ARG A 218 -2.63 -14.70 6.45
C ARG A 218 -2.43 -16.06 7.12
N GLY A 219 -2.83 -16.20 8.39
CA GLY A 219 -2.81 -17.45 9.13
C GLY A 219 -1.51 -17.76 9.85
N CYS A 220 -0.58 -16.82 10.04
CA CYS A 220 0.64 -17.04 10.82
C CYS A 220 0.38 -16.93 12.33
N GLY A 221 1.09 -17.71 13.15
CA GLY A 221 1.17 -17.56 14.61
C GLY A 221 2.13 -16.42 14.90
N VAL A 222 1.64 -15.28 15.39
CA VAL A 222 2.46 -14.06 15.48
C VAL A 222 2.64 -13.64 16.92
N ASP A 223 3.89 -13.48 17.32
CA ASP A 223 4.31 -12.87 18.57
C ASP A 223 5.01 -11.54 18.23
N LEU A 224 4.42 -10.43 18.67
CA LEU A 224 4.99 -9.09 18.54
C LEU A 224 5.70 -8.72 19.84
N PHE A 225 6.96 -8.31 19.76
CA PHE A 225 7.78 -7.90 20.89
C PHE A 225 8.09 -6.40 20.81
N GLU A 226 7.71 -5.67 21.85
CA GLU A 226 7.98 -4.23 22.03
C GLU A 226 8.82 -4.03 23.30
N LYS A 227 9.91 -3.29 23.19
CA LYS A 227 10.86 -3.08 24.30
C LYS A 227 10.25 -2.27 25.45
N ASP A 228 9.41 -1.29 25.12
CA ASP A 228 8.79 -0.37 26.07
C ASP A 228 7.27 -0.54 26.02
N ARG A 229 6.58 0.45 25.44
CA ARG A 229 5.14 0.43 25.17
C ARG A 229 4.85 0.62 23.69
N LEU A 230 3.74 0.07 23.22
CA LEU A 230 3.28 0.22 21.85
C LEU A 230 3.21 1.69 21.46
N MET A 231 3.58 1.98 20.21
CA MET A 231 3.51 3.31 19.60
C MET A 231 4.32 4.40 20.31
N SER A 232 5.11 4.08 21.34
CA SER A 232 5.69 5.08 22.27
C SER A 232 6.81 5.94 21.69
N ALA A 233 7.44 5.51 20.59
CA ALA A 233 8.58 6.18 19.96
C ALA A 233 8.18 7.03 18.73
N THR A 234 8.83 6.84 17.58
CA THR A 234 8.63 7.63 16.35
C THR A 234 7.17 7.65 15.89
N SER A 235 6.42 6.58 16.10
CA SER A 235 5.05 6.45 15.61
C SER A 235 4.03 7.36 16.33
N ARG A 236 4.35 7.93 17.50
CA ARG A 236 3.55 8.98 18.17
C ARG A 236 4.08 10.41 18.00
N ALA A 237 5.23 10.54 17.34
CA ALA A 237 5.96 11.80 17.16
C ALA A 237 5.92 12.25 15.69
N SER A 238 4.81 11.95 15.00
CA SER A 238 4.61 12.37 13.62
C SER A 238 4.08 13.80 13.54
N THR A 239 4.01 14.37 12.34
CA THR A 239 3.27 15.62 12.07
C THR A 239 1.74 15.45 12.18
N LYS A 240 1.26 14.34 12.73
CA LYS A 240 -0.17 14.04 12.92
C LYS A 240 -0.95 14.05 11.61
N MET A 241 -0.28 13.69 10.51
CA MET A 241 -0.80 13.74 9.16
C MET A 241 -0.73 12.38 8.45
N LEU A 242 -1.79 12.09 7.72
CA LEU A 242 -1.85 11.07 6.68
C LEU A 242 -1.71 11.77 5.34
N HIS A 243 -0.46 11.96 4.91
CA HIS A 243 -0.18 12.75 3.71
C HIS A 243 0.29 11.91 2.52
N GLY A 244 -0.10 12.33 1.32
CA GLY A 244 0.41 11.82 0.05
C GLY A 244 1.83 12.30 -0.29
N GLY A 245 2.29 13.38 0.35
CA GLY A 245 3.65 13.91 0.19
C GLY A 245 3.82 14.76 -1.06
N LEU A 246 3.14 15.90 -1.09
CA LEU A 246 3.13 16.85 -2.22
C LEU A 246 4.53 17.19 -2.76
N ARG A 247 5.52 17.32 -1.88
CA ARG A 247 6.91 17.65 -2.25
C ARG A 247 7.58 16.56 -3.11
N TYR A 248 7.18 15.29 -2.98
CA TYR A 248 7.77 14.21 -3.79
C TYR A 248 7.43 14.31 -5.28
N LEU A 249 6.43 15.13 -5.65
CA LEU A 249 6.14 15.45 -7.05
C LEU A 249 7.31 16.17 -7.74
N GLU A 250 8.09 16.95 -7.01
CA GLU A 250 9.26 17.66 -7.57
C GLU A 250 10.36 16.72 -8.04
N HIS A 251 10.37 15.49 -7.50
CA HIS A 251 11.34 14.45 -7.82
C HIS A 251 10.75 13.36 -8.74
N GLY A 252 9.53 13.55 -9.25
CA GLY A 252 8.89 12.62 -10.17
C GLY A 252 8.39 11.31 -9.53
N HIS A 253 8.30 11.23 -8.20
CA HIS A 253 7.87 10.02 -7.48
C HIS A 253 6.33 9.84 -7.49
N PHE A 254 5.71 9.87 -8.67
CA PHE A 254 4.25 9.86 -8.81
C PHE A 254 3.58 8.59 -8.27
N GLY A 255 4.22 7.43 -8.46
CA GLY A 255 3.71 6.15 -7.95
C GLY A 255 3.60 6.15 -6.42
N LEU A 256 4.65 6.61 -5.76
CA LEU A 256 4.73 6.76 -4.31
C LEU A 256 3.65 7.69 -3.77
N VAL A 257 3.48 8.86 -4.40
CA VAL A 257 2.45 9.83 -4.01
C VAL A 257 1.06 9.24 -4.18
N ARG A 258 0.79 8.58 -5.32
CA ARG A 258 -0.51 7.95 -5.58
C ARG A 258 -0.85 6.85 -4.57
N GLU A 259 0.14 6.05 -4.19
CA GLU A 259 0.00 5.02 -3.17
C GLU A 259 -0.35 5.64 -1.82
N ALA A 260 0.44 6.60 -1.36
CA ALA A 260 0.19 7.29 -0.09
C ALA A 260 -1.19 7.99 -0.05
N LEU A 261 -1.65 8.57 -1.15
CA LEU A 261 -2.99 9.16 -1.26
C LEU A 261 -4.12 8.12 -1.13
N ARG A 262 -3.92 6.90 -1.65
CA ARG A 262 -4.88 5.79 -1.50
C ARG A 262 -4.88 5.25 -0.08
N GLU A 263 -3.71 5.04 0.50
CA GLU A 263 -3.57 4.56 1.87
C GLU A 263 -4.15 5.55 2.89
N ARG A 264 -3.93 6.86 2.70
CA ARG A 264 -4.62 7.92 3.45
C ARG A 264 -6.13 7.71 3.45
N SER A 265 -6.70 7.42 2.29
CA SER A 265 -8.15 7.25 2.14
C SER A 265 -8.66 5.99 2.83
N TRP A 266 -7.86 4.93 2.79
CA TRP A 266 -8.15 3.71 3.54
C TRP A 266 -8.19 3.99 5.05
N TRP A 267 -7.18 4.67 5.60
CA TRP A 267 -7.14 5.04 7.02
C TRP A 267 -8.37 5.85 7.45
N LEU A 268 -8.75 6.85 6.64
CA LEU A 268 -9.96 7.64 6.92
C LEU A 268 -11.24 6.82 6.90
N ALA A 269 -11.32 5.81 6.03
CA ALA A 269 -12.47 4.92 5.97
C ALA A 269 -12.50 3.90 7.12
N GLN A 270 -11.34 3.47 7.65
CA GLN A 270 -11.26 2.47 8.71
C GLN A 270 -11.51 3.05 10.10
N ALA A 271 -11.00 4.25 10.37
CA ALA A 271 -11.08 4.86 11.69
C ALA A 271 -11.51 6.34 11.58
N PRO A 272 -12.75 6.62 11.10
CA PRO A 272 -13.25 7.98 10.89
C PRO A 272 -13.35 8.81 12.18
N GLU A 273 -13.40 8.16 13.35
CA GLU A 273 -13.41 8.86 14.65
C GLU A 273 -12.02 9.34 15.10
N LEU A 274 -10.96 8.79 14.50
CA LEU A 274 -9.56 9.09 14.85
C LEU A 274 -8.84 9.85 13.72
N THR A 275 -9.53 10.07 12.60
CA THR A 275 -8.99 10.67 11.40
C THR A 275 -9.99 11.64 10.80
N ARG A 276 -9.51 12.66 10.10
CA ARG A 276 -10.39 13.60 9.39
C ARG A 276 -9.72 14.19 8.16
N PRO A 277 -10.48 14.61 7.14
CA PRO A 277 -9.93 15.45 6.08
C PRO A 277 -9.42 16.77 6.65
N LEU A 278 -8.24 17.20 6.20
CA LEU A 278 -7.60 18.45 6.57
C LEU A 278 -7.34 19.27 5.31
N GLU A 279 -7.94 20.47 5.26
CA GLU A 279 -7.60 21.47 4.26
C GLU A 279 -6.28 22.13 4.65
N ILE A 280 -5.36 22.24 3.70
CA ILE A 280 -4.06 22.88 3.91
C ILE A 280 -3.87 23.95 2.84
N LEU A 281 -3.56 25.17 3.28
CA LEU A 281 -3.24 26.29 2.41
C LEU A 281 -1.74 26.34 2.13
N LEU A 282 -1.40 26.67 0.89
CA LEU A 282 -0.05 26.97 0.44
C LEU A 282 -0.03 28.43 -0.06
N PRO A 283 0.31 29.39 0.82
CA PRO A 283 0.35 30.81 0.50
C PRO A 283 1.38 31.15 -0.57
N ILE A 284 1.02 32.09 -1.45
CA ILE A 284 1.89 32.66 -2.48
C ILE A 284 2.17 34.11 -2.14
N HIS A 285 3.43 34.41 -1.83
CA HIS A 285 3.90 35.77 -1.58
C HIS A 285 4.67 36.32 -2.80
N SER A 286 4.67 37.64 -2.98
CA SER A 286 5.45 38.28 -4.05
C SER A 286 6.96 38.09 -3.83
N GLY A 287 7.65 37.52 -4.82
CA GLY A 287 9.11 37.39 -4.81
C GLY A 287 9.68 36.30 -3.87
N GLN A 288 8.83 35.46 -3.28
CA GLN A 288 9.27 34.40 -2.35
C GLN A 288 8.66 33.03 -2.71
N GLY A 289 9.42 31.97 -2.45
CA GLY A 289 8.98 30.59 -2.64
C GLY A 289 8.79 30.20 -4.10
N ARG A 290 7.99 29.15 -4.32
CA ARG A 290 7.71 28.61 -5.66
C ARG A 290 6.79 29.55 -6.46
N PRO A 291 7.05 29.75 -7.77
CA PRO A 291 6.17 30.55 -8.61
C PRO A 291 4.76 29.96 -8.67
N ARG A 292 3.76 30.85 -8.77
CA ARG A 292 2.33 30.50 -8.73
C ARG A 292 1.96 29.38 -9.70
N TRP A 293 2.46 29.41 -10.93
CA TRP A 293 2.15 28.42 -11.95
C TRP A 293 2.66 27.02 -11.57
N GLN A 294 3.83 26.93 -10.94
CA GLN A 294 4.42 25.66 -10.51
C GLN A 294 3.60 25.06 -9.37
N VAL A 295 3.19 25.89 -8.41
CA VAL A 295 2.30 25.45 -7.33
C VAL A 295 0.96 24.98 -7.90
N ALA A 296 0.36 25.74 -8.82
CA ALA A 296 -0.89 25.37 -9.47
C ALA A 296 -0.80 24.00 -10.17
N ALA A 297 0.29 23.78 -10.92
CA ALA A 297 0.55 22.52 -11.61
C ALA A 297 0.75 21.36 -10.61
N GLY A 298 1.51 21.59 -9.54
CA GLY A 298 1.74 20.60 -8.48
C GLY A 298 0.45 20.19 -7.78
N ILE A 299 -0.38 21.15 -7.39
CA ILE A 299 -1.68 20.90 -6.74
C ILE A 299 -2.63 20.17 -7.71
N GLY A 300 -2.70 20.62 -8.97
CA GLY A 300 -3.51 19.96 -9.99
C GLY A 300 -3.07 18.50 -10.26
N LEU A 301 -1.77 18.23 -10.24
CA LEU A 301 -1.23 16.87 -10.35
C LEU A 301 -1.51 16.04 -9.10
N TYR A 302 -1.39 16.63 -7.91
CA TYR A 302 -1.72 15.96 -6.64
C TYR A 302 -3.19 15.55 -6.60
N ASP A 303 -4.11 16.44 -6.99
CA ASP A 303 -5.54 16.16 -7.11
C ASP A 303 -5.82 15.08 -8.17
N LEU A 304 -5.10 15.10 -9.30
CA LEU A 304 -5.22 14.06 -10.31
C LEU A 304 -4.83 12.69 -9.75
N LEU A 305 -3.71 12.59 -9.02
CA LEU A 305 -3.26 11.36 -8.39
C LEU A 305 -4.20 10.92 -7.24
N ALA A 306 -4.86 11.88 -6.58
CA ALA A 306 -5.89 11.63 -5.57
C ALA A 306 -7.25 11.24 -6.18
N THR A 307 -7.38 11.14 -7.52
CA THR A 307 -8.67 10.82 -8.13
C THR A 307 -9.21 9.48 -7.65
N GLY A 308 -10.45 9.49 -7.16
CA GLY A 308 -11.14 8.31 -6.65
C GLY A 308 -10.95 8.04 -5.16
N THR A 309 -10.26 8.93 -4.44
CA THR A 309 -10.10 8.86 -2.98
C THR A 309 -11.26 9.47 -2.18
N GLY A 310 -12.19 10.15 -2.84
CA GLY A 310 -13.29 10.87 -2.18
C GLY A 310 -12.92 12.25 -1.61
N PHE A 311 -11.65 12.66 -1.71
CA PHE A 311 -11.21 13.98 -1.25
C PHE A 311 -11.65 15.12 -2.18
N ARG A 312 -11.90 16.29 -1.59
CA ARG A 312 -12.18 17.53 -2.31
C ARG A 312 -10.93 17.97 -3.08
N LYS A 313 -11.16 18.63 -4.22
CA LYS A 313 -10.07 19.24 -4.99
C LYS A 313 -9.59 20.53 -4.35
N GLY A 314 -8.31 20.81 -4.54
CA GLY A 314 -7.73 22.09 -4.26
C GLY A 314 -8.33 23.21 -5.09
N ARG A 315 -8.30 24.43 -4.56
CA ARG A 315 -8.69 25.64 -5.29
C ARG A 315 -7.80 26.82 -4.93
N TRP A 316 -7.82 27.82 -5.80
CA TRP A 316 -7.22 29.11 -5.52
C TRP A 316 -8.12 29.92 -4.59
N TYR A 317 -7.50 30.57 -3.59
CA TYR A 317 -8.09 31.59 -2.74
C TYR A 317 -7.36 32.91 -2.98
N THR A 318 -8.12 33.98 -3.13
CA THR A 318 -7.63 35.36 -3.16
C THR A 318 -7.07 35.77 -1.79
N GLY A 319 -6.27 36.85 -1.73
CA GLY A 319 -5.73 37.34 -0.47
C GLY A 319 -6.79 37.63 0.59
N ASN A 320 -7.97 38.14 0.19
CA ASN A 320 -9.09 38.38 1.10
C ASN A 320 -9.64 37.06 1.66
N GLU A 321 -9.93 36.08 0.80
CA GLU A 321 -10.45 34.77 1.22
C GLU A 321 -9.44 34.00 2.10
N VAL A 322 -8.14 34.22 1.90
CA VAL A 322 -7.11 33.66 2.78
C VAL A 322 -7.19 34.30 4.17
N ARG A 323 -7.35 35.62 4.27
CA ARG A 323 -7.50 36.31 5.57
C ARG A 323 -8.76 35.90 6.32
N ASP A 324 -9.85 35.60 5.63
CA ASP A 324 -11.06 35.10 6.28
C ASP A 324 -10.85 33.69 6.90
N ARG A 325 -9.93 32.90 6.35
CA ARG A 325 -9.65 31.51 6.76
C ARG A 325 -8.49 31.37 7.74
N LEU A 326 -7.45 32.17 7.55
CA LEU A 326 -6.28 32.28 8.40
C LEU A 326 -6.04 33.78 8.71
N PRO A 327 -6.84 34.39 9.60
CA PRO A 327 -6.74 35.81 9.92
C PRO A 327 -5.37 36.22 10.47
N MET A 328 -4.69 35.27 11.10
CA MET A 328 -3.40 35.44 11.72
C MET A 328 -2.23 35.46 10.72
N LEU A 329 -2.43 35.02 9.48
CA LEU A 329 -1.38 34.99 8.47
C LEU A 329 -1.01 36.41 8.04
N GLU A 330 0.30 36.69 7.96
CA GLU A 330 0.80 37.99 7.52
C GLU A 330 0.29 38.32 6.11
N SER A 331 -0.21 39.55 5.97
CA SER A 331 -0.87 40.02 4.75
C SER A 331 0.09 40.72 3.79
N HIS A 332 1.23 41.21 4.30
CA HIS A 332 2.21 41.92 3.48
C HIS A 332 2.76 41.02 2.36
N GLY A 333 2.56 41.45 1.11
CA GLY A 333 3.02 40.70 -0.08
C GLY A 333 2.22 39.42 -0.39
N LEU A 334 1.16 39.10 0.37
CA LEU A 334 0.31 37.94 0.13
C LEU A 334 -0.56 38.14 -1.11
N ARG A 335 -0.38 37.28 -2.12
CA ARG A 335 -1.20 37.31 -3.36
C ARG A 335 -2.45 36.45 -3.27
N GLY A 336 -2.44 35.45 -2.39
CA GLY A 336 -3.45 34.42 -2.23
C GLY A 336 -2.82 33.07 -1.88
N ALA A 337 -3.60 31.99 -1.90
CA ALA A 337 -3.12 30.65 -1.59
C ALA A 337 -3.80 29.59 -2.44
N TYR A 338 -3.08 28.50 -2.74
CA TYR A 338 -3.73 27.27 -3.20
C TYR A 338 -4.08 26.42 -2.00
N SER A 339 -5.29 25.89 -1.94
CA SER A 339 -5.62 24.78 -1.05
C SER A 339 -5.31 23.46 -1.69
N TYR A 340 -5.04 22.48 -0.85
CA TYR A 340 -5.20 21.06 -1.15
C TYR A 340 -5.65 20.34 0.12
N TRP A 341 -5.95 19.05 -0.01
CA TRP A 341 -6.47 18.26 1.09
C TRP A 341 -5.60 17.04 1.36
N ASP A 342 -5.34 16.79 2.64
CA ASP A 342 -4.70 15.59 3.18
C ASP A 342 -5.48 15.08 4.40
N GLY A 343 -5.04 13.99 5.02
CA GLY A 343 -5.66 13.47 6.24
C GLY A 343 -4.93 13.98 7.47
N GLN A 344 -5.69 14.22 8.53
CA GLN A 344 -5.16 14.40 9.88
C GLN A 344 -5.53 13.19 10.72
N MET A 345 -4.66 12.84 11.67
CA MET A 345 -4.86 11.71 12.58
C MET A 345 -4.43 12.06 14.00
N ASP A 346 -5.03 11.37 14.97
CA ASP A 346 -4.39 11.12 16.25
C ASP A 346 -3.52 9.87 16.11
N ASP A 347 -2.20 10.06 15.93
CA ASP A 347 -1.29 8.97 15.55
C ASP A 347 -1.16 7.90 16.64
N TYR A 348 -1.13 8.30 17.91
CA TYR A 348 -1.08 7.37 19.03
C TYR A 348 -2.38 6.56 19.16
N ARG A 349 -3.55 7.23 19.21
CA ARG A 349 -4.84 6.53 19.34
C ARG A 349 -5.13 5.66 18.12
N LEU A 350 -4.80 6.12 16.92
CA LEU A 350 -4.98 5.35 15.69
C LEU A 350 -4.06 4.13 15.63
N GLY A 351 -2.83 4.24 16.14
CA GLY A 351 -1.94 3.09 16.29
C GLY A 351 -2.45 2.07 17.31
N LEU A 352 -2.97 2.52 18.45
CA LEU A 352 -3.60 1.62 19.43
C LEU A 352 -4.86 0.95 18.87
N TRP A 353 -5.65 1.66 18.07
CA TRP A 353 -6.76 1.06 17.33
C TRP A 353 -6.25 -0.08 16.42
N ALA A 354 -5.17 0.16 15.66
CA ALA A 354 -4.58 -0.88 14.80
C ALA A 354 -4.02 -2.05 15.61
N ALA A 355 -3.42 -1.80 16.78
CA ALA A 355 -2.97 -2.85 17.69
C ALA A 355 -4.14 -3.69 18.22
N GLY A 356 -5.28 -3.06 18.52
CA GLY A 356 -6.51 -3.77 18.86
C GLY A 356 -6.99 -4.69 17.73
N GLN A 357 -6.94 -4.21 16.48
CA GLN A 357 -7.28 -5.04 15.32
C GLN A 357 -6.31 -6.22 15.15
N ALA A 358 -5.00 -6.00 15.39
CA ALA A 358 -3.99 -7.04 15.36
C ALA A 358 -4.24 -8.11 16.44
N ALA A 359 -4.54 -7.69 17.67
CA ALA A 359 -4.87 -8.59 18.78
C ALA A 359 -6.13 -9.41 18.49
N THR A 360 -7.20 -8.78 17.96
CA THR A 360 -8.42 -9.50 17.52
C THR A 360 -8.12 -10.52 16.41
N ALA A 361 -7.14 -10.27 15.54
CA ALA A 361 -6.68 -11.22 14.54
C ALA A 361 -5.80 -12.36 15.10
N GLY A 362 -5.55 -12.38 16.42
CA GLY A 362 -4.78 -13.43 17.10
C GLY A 362 -3.27 -13.20 17.11
N VAL A 363 -2.82 -11.94 17.10
CA VAL A 363 -1.43 -11.55 17.42
C VAL A 363 -1.26 -11.53 18.95
N HIS A 364 -0.22 -12.19 19.45
CA HIS A 364 0.21 -12.08 20.84
C HIS A 364 1.17 -10.90 20.98
N ILE A 365 0.84 -9.92 21.80
CA ILE A 365 1.62 -8.70 21.95
C ILE A 365 2.32 -8.70 23.32
N HIS A 366 3.63 -8.55 23.29
CA HIS A 366 4.51 -8.56 24.47
C HIS A 366 5.17 -7.18 24.60
N GLU A 367 4.62 -6.30 25.43
CA GLU A 367 5.26 -5.05 25.85
C GLU A 367 6.32 -5.31 26.95
N GLY A 368 7.25 -4.37 27.16
CA GLY A 368 8.33 -4.55 28.14
C GLY A 368 9.27 -5.73 27.83
N SER A 369 9.32 -6.17 26.57
CA SER A 369 10.00 -7.40 26.15
C SER A 369 11.09 -7.09 25.11
N PRO A 370 12.23 -6.51 25.54
CA PRO A 370 13.29 -6.10 24.63
C PRO A 370 13.96 -7.32 23.99
N VAL A 371 13.99 -7.36 22.65
CA VAL A 371 14.83 -8.31 21.92
C VAL A 371 16.23 -7.74 21.80
N ARG A 372 17.21 -8.46 22.37
CA ARG A 372 18.63 -8.02 22.42
C ARG A 372 19.43 -8.50 21.23
N GLN A 373 19.13 -9.71 20.75
CA GLN A 373 19.84 -10.34 19.65
C GLN A 373 18.90 -11.19 18.79
N VAL A 374 19.25 -11.34 17.52
CA VAL A 374 18.57 -12.20 16.55
C VAL A 374 19.57 -13.10 15.82
N GLU A 375 19.22 -14.36 15.60
CA GLU A 375 20.02 -15.30 14.81
C GLU A 375 19.31 -15.64 13.49
N PRO A 376 19.81 -15.17 12.34
CA PRO A 376 19.17 -15.40 11.05
C PRO A 376 19.04 -16.88 10.65
N GLU A 377 19.99 -17.72 11.08
CA GLU A 377 20.02 -19.14 10.75
C GLU A 377 18.98 -19.90 11.54
N SER A 378 18.98 -19.79 12.87
CA SER A 378 18.08 -20.55 13.75
C SER A 378 16.68 -19.92 13.83
N GLY A 379 16.54 -18.63 13.53
CA GLY A 379 15.32 -17.86 13.81
C GLY A 379 15.15 -17.57 15.31
N ALA A 380 16.21 -17.71 16.10
CA ALA A 380 16.19 -17.45 17.54
C ALA A 380 16.26 -15.95 17.84
N ILE A 381 15.42 -15.50 18.77
CA ILE A 381 15.52 -14.18 19.40
C ILE A 381 15.98 -14.33 20.84
N ALA A 382 16.80 -13.40 21.33
CA ALA A 382 17.23 -13.34 22.73
C ALA A 382 16.41 -12.30 23.49
N LEU A 383 15.77 -12.75 24.56
CA LEU A 383 15.01 -11.96 25.53
C LEU A 383 15.71 -12.07 26.90
N ASP A 384 15.34 -11.22 27.85
CA ASP A 384 15.92 -11.26 29.21
C ASP A 384 15.65 -12.61 29.93
N GLY A 385 14.56 -13.30 29.57
CA GLY A 385 14.19 -14.61 30.12
C GLY A 385 14.73 -15.83 29.36
N GLY A 386 15.55 -15.63 28.32
CA GLY A 386 16.13 -16.71 27.52
C GLY A 386 15.93 -16.54 26.02
N ARG A 387 16.08 -17.64 25.28
CA ARG A 387 16.00 -17.64 23.81
C ARG A 387 14.79 -18.42 23.32
N ILE A 388 14.10 -17.87 22.33
CA ILE A 388 12.92 -18.48 21.70
C ILE A 388 13.14 -18.50 20.19
N SER A 389 12.86 -19.62 19.55
CA SER A 389 13.01 -19.77 18.09
C SER A 389 11.67 -19.70 17.37
N PHE A 390 11.70 -19.03 16.22
CA PHE A 390 10.57 -18.85 15.32
C PHE A 390 10.92 -19.33 13.91
N ASP A 391 9.91 -19.68 13.11
CA ASP A 391 10.12 -20.07 11.71
C ASP A 391 10.60 -18.88 10.86
N ARG A 392 10.18 -17.67 11.26
CA ARG A 392 10.61 -16.38 10.71
C ARG A 392 10.71 -15.33 11.81
N VAL A 393 11.63 -14.39 11.64
CA VAL A 393 11.77 -13.20 12.49
C VAL A 393 11.70 -11.97 11.59
N VAL A 394 10.84 -11.02 11.93
CA VAL A 394 10.73 -9.74 11.22
C VAL A 394 11.24 -8.64 12.12
N ASN A 395 12.39 -8.07 11.79
CA ASN A 395 12.93 -6.89 12.44
C ASN A 395 12.36 -5.64 11.78
N VAL A 396 11.44 -4.97 12.49
CA VAL A 396 10.79 -3.72 12.08
C VAL A 396 10.84 -2.71 13.23
N ALA A 397 11.97 -2.71 13.96
CA ALA A 397 12.20 -1.91 15.15
C ALA A 397 12.51 -0.42 14.85
N GLY A 398 12.08 0.09 13.69
CA GLY A 398 12.24 1.50 13.30
C GLY A 398 13.70 1.98 13.43
N PRO A 399 13.97 3.08 14.17
CA PRO A 399 15.33 3.56 14.43
C PRO A 399 16.30 2.54 15.05
N TRP A 400 15.79 1.59 15.84
CA TRP A 400 16.60 0.55 16.49
C TRP A 400 16.88 -0.66 15.60
N ALA A 401 16.28 -0.74 14.41
CA ALA A 401 16.46 -1.89 13.53
C ALA A 401 17.93 -2.10 13.13
N GLY A 402 18.68 -1.02 12.94
CA GLY A 402 20.11 -1.04 12.63
C GLY A 402 20.99 -1.43 13.82
N GLU A 403 20.62 -1.02 15.02
CA GLU A 403 21.34 -1.38 16.25
C GLU A 403 21.17 -2.88 16.55
N LEU A 404 19.95 -3.41 16.41
CA LEU A 404 19.67 -4.82 16.69
C LEU A 404 20.49 -5.77 15.81
N ILE A 405 20.60 -5.49 14.51
CA ILE A 405 21.39 -6.32 13.60
C ILE A 405 22.90 -6.17 13.85
N ALA A 406 23.37 -4.95 14.17
CA ALA A 406 24.76 -4.71 14.49
C ALA A 406 25.17 -5.45 15.77
N GLY A 407 24.35 -5.37 16.83
CA GLY A 407 24.54 -6.10 18.08
C GLY A 407 24.40 -7.62 17.95
N SER A 408 23.80 -8.09 16.86
CA SER A 408 23.67 -9.52 16.51
C SER A 408 24.75 -9.99 15.53
N ALA A 409 25.72 -9.15 15.18
CA ALA A 409 26.75 -9.42 14.16
C ALA A 409 26.18 -9.85 12.79
N VAL A 410 24.97 -9.37 12.44
CA VAL A 410 24.32 -9.67 11.16
C VAL A 410 24.71 -8.62 10.14
N ALA A 411 25.35 -9.05 9.06
CA ALA A 411 25.70 -8.17 7.95
C ALA A 411 24.44 -7.65 7.21
N SER A 412 24.35 -6.34 7.02
CA SER A 412 23.31 -5.69 6.21
C SER A 412 23.90 -4.81 5.12
N ARG A 413 23.21 -4.77 3.98
CA ARG A 413 23.56 -3.89 2.85
C ARG A 413 23.17 -2.43 3.10
N TYR A 414 22.35 -2.18 4.11
CA TYR A 414 21.75 -0.87 4.37
C TYR A 414 22.17 -0.36 5.74
N ARG A 415 22.30 0.96 5.85
CA ARG A 415 22.49 1.67 7.11
C ARG A 415 21.35 2.65 7.33
N LEU A 416 21.09 2.96 8.59
CA LEU A 416 20.11 3.96 8.97
C LEU A 416 20.80 5.26 9.36
N ASP A 417 20.46 6.34 8.66
CA ASP A 417 20.71 7.69 9.10
C ASP A 417 19.56 8.12 10.00
N LEU A 418 19.89 8.51 11.23
CA LEU A 418 18.90 8.92 12.22
C LEU A 418 18.71 10.44 12.16
N VAL A 419 17.48 10.88 11.93
CA VAL A 419 17.14 12.30 11.87
C VAL A 419 16.01 12.60 12.83
N ARG A 420 16.29 13.37 13.89
CA ARG A 420 15.28 13.93 14.79
C ARG A 420 14.48 14.99 14.04
N GLY A 421 13.17 14.94 14.20
CA GLY A 421 12.28 16.03 13.90
C GLY A 421 11.42 16.38 15.09
N SER A 422 11.35 17.67 15.36
CA SER A 422 10.71 18.27 16.52
C SER A 422 9.48 19.05 16.12
N HIS A 423 8.54 19.18 17.06
CA HIS A 423 7.29 19.91 16.91
C HIS A 423 6.96 20.66 18.20
N LEU A 424 6.26 21.77 18.04
CA LEU A 424 5.67 22.54 19.13
C LEU A 424 4.15 22.49 19.02
N LEU A 425 3.48 22.35 20.16
CA LEU A 425 2.06 22.61 20.29
C LEU A 425 1.90 24.00 20.92
N LEU A 426 1.34 24.94 20.16
CA LEU A 426 1.16 26.33 20.56
C LEU A 426 -0.30 26.60 20.90
N LYS A 427 -0.55 27.41 21.93
CA LYS A 427 -1.89 27.75 22.40
C LYS A 427 -2.72 28.44 21.32
N GLY A 428 -3.96 27.96 21.14
CA GLY A 428 -4.95 28.57 20.26
C GLY A 428 -5.18 27.76 18.99
N SER A 429 -6.18 28.11 18.18
CA SER A 429 -6.64 27.26 17.07
C SER A 429 -6.71 28.01 15.74
N ILE A 430 -6.61 27.28 14.64
CA ILE A 430 -6.76 27.76 13.26
C ILE A 430 -7.81 26.93 12.51
N ALA A 431 -8.48 27.52 11.52
CA ALA A 431 -9.55 26.83 10.81
C ALA A 431 -9.04 25.77 9.81
N CYS A 432 -7.85 25.97 9.25
CA CYS A 432 -7.21 25.07 8.30
C CYS A 432 -5.69 25.04 8.52
N GLY A 433 -5.02 24.04 7.94
CA GLY A 433 -3.56 23.98 7.97
C GLY A 433 -2.92 24.96 7.00
N CYS A 434 -1.63 25.21 7.19
CA CYS A 434 -0.81 26.05 6.32
C CYS A 434 0.58 25.43 6.12
N ILE A 435 1.10 25.49 4.90
CA ILE A 435 2.52 25.24 4.60
C ILE A 435 3.27 26.56 4.54
N LEU A 436 4.36 26.66 5.29
CA LEU A 436 5.34 27.73 5.23
C LEU A 436 6.50 27.33 4.33
N GLN A 437 6.78 28.15 3.33
CA GLN A 437 7.94 28.00 2.45
C GLN A 437 9.08 28.88 2.98
N VAL A 438 10.03 28.29 3.70
CA VAL A 438 11.14 29.05 4.30
C VAL A 438 12.04 29.62 3.19
N PRO A 439 12.25 30.95 3.12
CA PRO A 439 13.05 31.55 2.07
C PRO A 439 14.47 31.00 2.05
N ARG A 440 14.99 30.71 0.85
CA ARG A 440 16.34 30.16 0.62
C ARG A 440 16.58 28.76 1.19
N GLU A 441 15.55 28.11 1.71
CA GLU A 441 15.60 26.71 2.11
C GLU A 441 14.69 25.87 1.22
N ARG A 442 15.09 24.62 0.97
CA ARG A 442 14.20 23.64 0.31
C ARG A 442 13.12 23.09 1.25
N ARG A 443 13.22 23.39 2.54
CA ARG A 443 12.36 22.87 3.62
C ARG A 443 11.01 23.58 3.64
N ILE A 444 10.03 22.84 4.13
CA ILE A 444 8.68 23.34 4.38
C ILE A 444 8.34 23.08 5.84
N LEU A 445 7.61 23.99 6.46
CA LEU A 445 7.00 23.77 7.77
C LEU A 445 5.49 23.72 7.62
N PHE A 446 4.86 22.99 8.51
CA PHE A 446 3.43 22.88 8.68
C PHE A 446 3.02 23.64 9.93
N VAL A 447 1.92 24.36 9.80
CA VAL A 447 1.16 24.96 10.90
C VAL A 447 -0.24 24.39 10.80
N LEU A 448 -0.63 23.53 11.72
CA LEU A 448 -1.84 22.70 11.60
C LEU A 448 -2.73 22.86 12.83
N PRO A 449 -4.06 22.86 12.67
CA PRO A 449 -4.95 22.79 13.83
C PRO A 449 -4.94 21.38 14.40
N TYR A 450 -4.65 21.21 15.70
CA TYR A 450 -4.60 19.90 16.32
C TYR A 450 -5.11 19.95 17.77
N GLN A 451 -6.17 19.18 18.05
CA GLN A 451 -6.76 19.02 19.39
C GLN A 451 -7.09 20.33 20.14
N GLY A 452 -7.42 21.41 19.42
CA GLY A 452 -7.74 22.72 20.02
C GLY A 452 -6.56 23.71 20.02
N ASP A 453 -5.36 23.21 19.71
CA ASP A 453 -4.12 23.97 19.65
C ASP A 453 -3.54 24.04 18.20
N ILE A 454 -2.41 24.71 18.03
CA ILE A 454 -1.66 24.82 16.77
C ILE A 454 -0.42 23.93 16.84
N LEU A 455 -0.36 22.92 15.98
CA LEU A 455 0.82 22.09 15.78
C LEU A 455 1.75 22.74 14.77
N LEU A 456 2.97 23.06 15.20
CA LEU A 456 4.03 23.65 14.39
C LEU A 456 5.20 22.66 14.23
N GLY A 457 5.62 22.40 13.00
CA GLY A 457 6.80 21.57 12.74
C GLY A 457 7.06 21.32 11.26
N THR A 458 8.17 20.70 10.88
CA THR A 458 9.13 20.00 11.72
C THR A 458 10.57 20.39 11.37
N THR A 459 11.50 20.00 12.23
CA THR A 459 12.94 20.13 12.04
C THR A 459 13.57 18.85 11.46
N GLU A 460 14.86 18.94 11.13
CA GLU A 460 15.69 17.84 10.65
C GLU A 460 17.10 17.97 11.26
N VAL A 461 17.36 17.26 12.36
CA VAL A 461 18.66 17.27 13.06
C VAL A 461 19.21 15.85 13.11
N ARG A 462 20.42 15.62 12.59
CA ARG A 462 21.05 14.30 12.62
C ARG A 462 21.33 13.87 14.06
N GLN A 463 21.10 12.59 14.35
CA GLN A 463 21.29 11.99 15.67
C GLN A 463 22.25 10.81 15.59
N GLN A 464 22.92 10.52 16.71
CA GLN A 464 23.73 9.32 16.87
C GLN A 464 22.94 8.19 17.56
N ASN A 465 22.01 8.53 18.45
CA ASN A 465 21.18 7.58 19.20
C ASN A 465 19.70 7.90 18.98
N PRO A 466 18.84 6.89 18.76
CA PRO A 466 17.38 7.08 18.66
C PRO A 466 16.63 7.28 19.99
N ASP A 467 17.24 7.03 21.15
CA ASP A 467 16.58 7.04 22.45
C ASP A 467 16.21 8.45 22.94
N ARG A 468 15.02 8.56 23.56
CA ARG A 468 14.49 9.76 24.24
C ARG A 468 14.70 11.06 23.45
N PRO A 469 14.21 11.16 22.21
CA PRO A 469 14.35 12.39 21.44
C PRO A 469 13.57 13.52 22.11
N VAL A 470 14.28 14.59 22.46
CA VAL A 470 13.71 15.86 22.92
C VAL A 470 14.13 16.98 21.98
N PRO A 471 13.25 17.96 21.71
CA PRO A 471 13.63 19.16 20.97
C PRO A 471 14.76 19.92 21.68
N GLU A 472 15.76 20.36 20.93
CA GLU A 472 16.76 21.29 21.46
C GLU A 472 16.24 22.74 21.47
N GLN A 473 16.81 23.58 22.34
CA GLN A 473 16.44 25.00 22.40
C GLN A 473 16.59 25.70 21.03
N SER A 474 17.65 25.38 20.29
CA SER A 474 17.88 25.90 18.94
C SER A 474 16.78 25.52 17.94
N GLU A 475 16.15 24.35 18.11
CA GLU A 475 15.02 23.92 17.29
C GLU A 475 13.73 24.66 17.67
N ILE A 476 13.50 24.85 18.97
CA ILE A 476 12.37 25.63 19.49
C ILE A 476 12.44 27.06 18.95
N ASP A 477 13.60 27.70 19.10
CA ASP A 477 13.85 29.06 18.63
C ASP A 477 13.68 29.17 17.11
N TYR A 478 14.19 28.20 16.35
CA TYR A 478 14.03 28.14 14.91
C TYR A 478 12.55 28.02 14.49
N LEU A 479 11.77 27.15 15.14
CA LEU A 479 10.36 26.97 14.84
C LEU A 479 9.56 28.24 15.15
N LEU A 480 9.74 28.83 16.34
CA LEU A 480 9.08 30.09 16.73
C LEU A 480 9.46 31.25 15.81
N ALA A 481 10.75 31.44 15.54
CA ALA A 481 11.23 32.48 14.63
C ALA A 481 10.66 32.29 13.23
N THR A 482 10.54 31.05 12.75
CA THR A 482 9.94 30.78 11.44
C THR A 482 8.45 31.09 11.44
N TYR A 483 7.70 30.71 12.49
CA TYR A 483 6.29 31.05 12.62
C TYR A 483 6.07 32.56 12.61
N ASN A 484 6.79 33.31 13.45
CA ASN A 484 6.66 34.76 13.60
C ASN A 484 7.03 35.55 12.33
N ARG A 485 7.70 34.92 11.36
CA ARG A 485 7.96 35.56 10.04
C ARG A 485 6.75 35.53 9.11
N PHE A 486 5.80 34.63 9.33
CA PHE A 486 4.65 34.42 8.46
C PHE A 486 3.31 34.75 9.12
N PHE A 487 3.30 35.02 10.42
CA PHE A 487 2.10 35.24 11.21
C PHE A 487 2.23 36.54 12.02
N ALA A 488 1.19 37.36 12.00
CA ALA A 488 1.16 38.65 12.69
C ALA A 488 0.94 38.50 14.21
N ASP A 489 0.35 37.39 14.66
CA ASP A 489 0.19 37.03 16.06
C ASP A 489 1.46 36.35 16.59
N HIS A 490 2.49 37.15 16.83
CA HIS A 490 3.78 36.63 17.28
C HIS A 490 3.65 35.75 18.54
N ARG A 491 4.31 34.60 18.50
CA ARG A 491 4.35 33.59 19.57
C ARG A 491 5.71 33.55 20.23
N THR A 492 5.70 33.25 21.51
CA THR A 492 6.88 33.14 22.38
C THR A 492 6.92 31.77 23.04
N ALA A 493 7.99 31.49 23.79
CA ALA A 493 8.08 30.26 24.58
C ALA A 493 6.93 30.11 25.61
N ALA A 494 6.34 31.22 26.06
CA ALA A 494 5.20 31.19 26.98
C ALA A 494 3.90 30.67 26.34
N ASP A 495 3.83 30.63 25.01
CA ASP A 495 2.67 30.13 24.26
C ASP A 495 2.74 28.62 23.99
N ILE A 496 3.85 27.96 24.36
CA ILE A 496 4.05 26.52 24.15
C ILE A 496 3.25 25.74 25.20
N VAL A 497 2.31 24.93 24.74
CA VAL A 497 1.53 23.99 25.55
C VAL A 497 2.32 22.70 25.76
N ASP A 498 2.95 22.19 24.71
CA ASP A 498 3.74 20.96 24.76
C ASP A 498 4.78 20.94 23.64
N THR A 499 5.80 20.08 23.79
CA THR A 499 6.82 19.84 22.76
C THR A 499 7.07 18.34 22.63
N PHE A 500 7.33 17.89 21.40
CA PHE A 500 7.72 16.50 21.18
C PHE A 500 8.69 16.38 20.02
N ALA A 501 9.46 15.29 20.03
CA ALA A 501 10.35 14.95 18.94
C ALA A 501 10.32 13.44 18.67
N GLY A 502 10.68 13.06 17.44
CA GLY A 502 10.80 11.69 17.00
C GLY A 502 11.99 11.51 16.08
N VAL A 503 12.59 10.31 16.09
CA VAL A 503 13.73 10.00 15.22
C VAL A 503 13.25 9.21 14.01
N ARG A 504 13.55 9.73 12.81
CA ARG A 504 13.23 9.10 11.53
C ARG A 504 14.39 8.21 11.10
N PRO A 505 14.15 6.91 10.83
CA PRO A 505 15.16 6.02 10.26
C PRO A 505 15.21 6.19 8.74
N ILE A 506 16.14 7.00 8.24
CA ILE A 506 16.33 7.22 6.80
C ILE A 506 17.30 6.17 6.27
N VAL A 507 16.95 5.52 5.16
CA VAL A 507 17.82 4.51 4.55
C VAL A 507 18.97 5.19 3.79
N ALA A 508 20.20 4.94 4.23
CA ALA A 508 21.42 5.26 3.50
C ALA A 508 21.92 4.02 2.74
N SER A 509 22.29 4.18 1.47
CA SER A 509 22.95 3.14 0.67
C SER A 509 24.47 3.35 0.69
N ASN A 510 25.24 2.26 0.72
CA ASN A 510 26.71 2.33 0.65
C ASN A 510 27.24 2.64 -0.76
N ASP A 511 26.43 2.42 -1.81
CA ASP A 511 26.89 2.44 -3.22
C ASP A 511 26.34 3.60 -4.07
N ASP A 512 25.43 4.45 -3.57
CA ASP A 512 24.96 5.62 -4.35
C ASP A 512 24.24 6.66 -3.48
N ILE A 513 24.94 7.73 -3.08
CA ILE A 513 24.39 8.82 -2.25
C ILE A 513 23.28 9.60 -2.99
N SER A 514 23.22 9.49 -4.33
CA SER A 514 22.28 10.25 -5.16
C SER A 514 20.85 9.66 -5.22
N ALA A 515 20.65 8.45 -4.67
CA ALA A 515 19.42 7.68 -4.82
C ALA A 515 18.76 7.29 -3.48
N ALA A 516 18.81 8.15 -2.46
CA ALA A 516 18.10 7.98 -1.19
C ALA A 516 16.54 8.12 -1.31
N SER A 517 15.94 7.51 -2.35
CA SER A 517 14.53 7.60 -2.71
C SER A 517 13.75 6.28 -2.54
N ARG A 518 14.17 5.41 -1.62
CA ARG A 518 13.35 4.25 -1.24
C ARG A 518 12.76 4.52 0.14
N ASP A 519 11.49 4.91 0.16
CA ASP A 519 10.70 5.19 1.37
C ASP A 519 10.80 4.09 2.43
N SER A 520 10.95 2.84 2.00
CA SER A 520 11.26 1.69 2.83
C SER A 520 12.04 0.66 2.02
N VAL A 521 12.87 -0.13 2.69
CA VAL A 521 13.62 -1.24 2.10
C VAL A 521 13.42 -2.49 2.96
N ILE A 522 13.23 -3.63 2.30
CA ILE A 522 13.09 -4.93 2.94
C ILE A 522 14.28 -5.79 2.52
N GLU A 523 15.04 -6.30 3.49
CA GLU A 523 16.18 -7.20 3.28
C GLU A 523 15.92 -8.53 3.97
N ARG A 524 15.91 -9.63 3.20
CA ARG A 524 15.82 -10.98 3.77
C ARG A 524 17.22 -11.60 3.89
N ARG A 525 17.50 -12.16 5.07
CA ARG A 525 18.68 -12.95 5.41
C ARG A 525 18.21 -14.23 6.08
N GLN A 526 18.18 -15.33 5.33
CA GLN A 526 17.69 -16.63 5.83
C GLN A 526 16.29 -16.50 6.46
N ARG A 527 16.14 -16.72 7.77
CA ARG A 527 14.86 -16.59 8.51
C ARG A 527 14.57 -15.18 9.00
N LEU A 528 15.52 -14.24 8.91
CA LEU A 528 15.37 -12.85 9.31
C LEU A 528 14.94 -11.97 8.13
N VAL A 529 13.90 -11.16 8.33
CA VAL A 529 13.44 -10.11 7.42
C VAL A 529 13.63 -8.76 8.10
N ASN A 530 14.55 -7.95 7.60
CA ASN A 530 14.80 -6.60 8.10
C ASN A 530 13.99 -5.57 7.30
N VAL A 531 13.37 -4.63 8.00
CA VAL A 531 12.60 -3.54 7.43
C VAL A 531 13.22 -2.21 7.86
N PHE A 532 13.72 -1.46 6.89
CA PHE A 532 14.32 -0.15 7.09
C PHE A 532 13.42 0.94 6.51
N GLY A 533 13.19 2.03 7.25
CA GLY A 533 12.29 3.11 6.85
C GLY A 533 10.80 2.78 7.04
N GLY A 534 9.96 3.31 6.15
CA GLY A 534 8.50 3.16 6.18
C GLY A 534 7.79 4.34 6.83
N LYS A 535 6.80 4.91 6.12
CA LYS A 535 6.00 6.03 6.59
C LYS A 535 4.76 5.54 7.32
N TRP A 536 4.24 6.38 8.21
CA TRP A 536 2.98 6.13 8.89
C TRP A 536 1.86 5.88 7.85
N THR A 537 1.67 6.79 6.89
CA THR A 537 0.59 6.70 5.88
C THR A 537 0.60 5.37 5.12
N THR A 538 1.77 4.86 4.73
CA THR A 538 1.92 3.67 3.89
C THR A 538 2.22 2.38 4.67
N SER A 539 2.07 2.41 6.00
CA SER A 539 2.35 1.28 6.89
C SER A 539 1.62 -0.01 6.50
N ARG A 540 0.39 0.08 6.00
CA ARG A 540 -0.39 -1.08 5.50
C ARG A 540 0.19 -1.66 4.21
N SER A 541 0.50 -0.82 3.23
CA SER A 541 1.17 -1.31 2.00
C SER A 541 2.51 -1.96 2.31
N LEU A 542 3.29 -1.36 3.22
CA LEU A 542 4.54 -1.93 3.68
C LEU A 542 4.32 -3.28 4.35
N ALA A 543 3.33 -3.40 5.25
CA ALA A 543 2.97 -4.66 5.88
C ALA A 543 2.65 -5.77 4.88
N ILE A 544 1.92 -5.47 3.80
CA ILE A 544 1.63 -6.42 2.72
C ILE A 544 2.92 -6.91 2.07
N ALA A 545 3.82 -5.99 1.69
CA ALA A 545 5.09 -6.33 1.07
C ALA A 545 6.02 -7.14 2.01
N VAL A 546 6.04 -6.79 3.30
CA VAL A 546 6.81 -7.53 4.32
C VAL A 546 6.25 -8.93 4.50
N ALA A 547 4.92 -9.08 4.57
CA ALA A 547 4.27 -10.37 4.67
C ALA A 547 4.53 -11.26 3.44
N ASP A 548 4.49 -10.68 2.23
CA ASP A 548 4.82 -11.40 0.99
C ASP A 548 6.23 -12.00 1.03
N ILE A 549 7.22 -11.23 1.50
CA ILE A 549 8.62 -11.70 1.61
C ILE A 549 8.81 -12.68 2.76
N THR A 550 8.10 -12.50 3.87
CA THR A 550 8.20 -13.35 5.06
C THR A 550 7.70 -14.77 4.78
N LEU A 551 6.67 -14.90 3.95
CA LEU A 551 6.02 -16.17 3.62
C LEU A 551 6.70 -16.96 2.49
N GLN A 552 7.64 -16.35 1.78
CA GLN A 552 8.58 -17.04 0.90
C GLN A 552 9.62 -17.81 1.73
#